data_AF-A0A7C6U151-F1
#
_entry.id   AF-A0A7C6U151-F1
#
_cell.length_a   1.000
_cell.length_b   1.000
_cell.length_c   1.000
_cell.angle_alpha   90.00
_cell.angle_beta   90.00
_cell.angle_gamma   90.00
#
_symmetry.space_group_name_H-M   'P 1'
#
loop_
_entity.id
_entity.type
_entity.pdbx_description
1 polymer ?
#
loop_
_entity_poly.entity_id
_entity_poly.type
_entity_poly.pdbx_seq_one_letter_code
_entity_poly.pdbx_strand_id
1 'polypeptide(L)'
;MRLDFKGKARPAKFFFGGKNTQEVAQITREQQAALWKNVPIQGINIIEINEGEIYTVLDEEEEEIAYAPLIIDVKVDSLEDVVRFVVKEEFRRLEIVEPDRLSLSRQEIERLLFKFHLSARDQVFLELKKNLE
;
A
#
# COMPACT_ATOMS: atom_id res chain seq x y z
N MET A 1 7.53 -4.29 -5.57
CA MET A 1 7.26 -3.59 -4.27
C MET A 1 6.28 -4.40 -3.43
N ARG A 2 6.33 -4.28 -2.10
CA ARG A 2 5.45 -4.99 -1.16
C ARG A 2 4.57 -4.00 -0.38
N LEU A 3 3.27 -4.30 -0.35
CA LEU A 3 2.27 -3.61 0.47
C LEU A 3 1.53 -4.63 1.33
N ASP A 4 1.36 -4.34 2.62
CA ASP A 4 0.72 -5.23 3.57
C ASP A 4 -0.60 -4.62 4.04
N PHE A 5 -1.71 -5.22 3.62
CA PHE A 5 -3.06 -4.73 3.93
C PHE A 5 -3.48 -5.20 5.32
N LYS A 6 -3.85 -4.25 6.18
CA LYS A 6 -4.24 -4.50 7.57
C LYS A 6 -5.70 -4.92 7.67
N GLY A 7 -5.98 -5.98 8.40
CA GLY A 7 -7.33 -6.33 8.86
C GLY A 7 -7.51 -5.91 10.32
N LYS A 8 -8.26 -4.83 10.57
CA LYS A 8 -8.69 -4.47 11.93
C LYS A 8 -9.98 -5.20 12.27
N ALA A 9 -10.01 -5.87 13.42
CA ALA A 9 -11.26 -6.39 13.95
C ALA A 9 -12.21 -5.21 14.18
N ARG A 10 -13.45 -5.29 13.69
CA ARG A 10 -14.49 -4.37 14.17
C ARG A 10 -14.92 -4.87 15.55
N PRO A 11 -15.01 -4.02 16.58
CA PRO A 11 -15.61 -4.43 17.85
C PRO A 11 -17.03 -4.94 17.56
N ALA A 12 -17.27 -6.19 17.93
CA ALA A 12 -18.50 -6.93 17.62
C ALA A 12 -19.69 -6.23 18.29
N LYS A 13 -20.40 -5.36 17.56
CA LYS A 13 -21.57 -4.69 18.14
C LYS A 13 -22.78 -5.61 18.25
N PHE A 14 -22.96 -6.64 17.42
CA PHE A 14 -24.13 -7.53 17.53
C PHE A 14 -23.80 -8.91 16.93
N PHE A 15 -23.92 -9.95 17.76
CA PHE A 15 -24.30 -11.35 17.46
C PHE A 15 -23.79 -12.03 16.16
N PHE A 16 -23.01 -13.11 16.33
CA PHE A 16 -22.72 -14.19 15.37
C PHE A 16 -22.01 -13.80 14.04
N GLY A 17 -20.72 -14.14 13.94
CA GLY A 17 -20.03 -14.28 12.65
C GLY A 17 -19.20 -13.09 12.17
N GLY A 18 -18.57 -12.34 13.06
CA GLY A 18 -17.60 -11.30 12.66
C GLY A 18 -16.44 -11.93 11.88
N LYS A 19 -16.16 -11.41 10.68
CA LYS A 19 -14.98 -11.80 9.88
C LYS A 19 -13.75 -11.74 10.76
N ASN A 20 -12.97 -12.83 10.84
CA ASN A 20 -11.72 -12.80 11.58
C ASN A 20 -10.80 -11.74 10.93
N THR A 21 -9.85 -11.19 11.69
CA THR A 21 -8.94 -10.14 11.20
C THR A 21 -8.25 -10.54 9.90
N GLN A 22 -7.93 -11.82 9.73
CA GLN A 22 -7.34 -12.39 8.52
C GLN A 22 -8.25 -12.27 7.29
N GLU A 23 -9.53 -12.59 7.40
CA GLU A 23 -10.50 -12.47 6.31
C GLU A 23 -10.69 -11.00 5.91
N VAL A 24 -10.71 -10.08 6.88
CA VAL A 24 -10.76 -8.64 6.58
C VAL A 24 -9.52 -8.21 5.80
N ALA A 25 -8.32 -8.58 6.28
CA ALA A 25 -7.06 -8.29 5.59
C ALA A 25 -7.05 -8.84 4.16
N GLN A 26 -7.49 -10.09 4.01
CA GLN A 26 -7.59 -10.79 2.73
C GLN A 26 -8.49 -10.04 1.74
N ILE A 27 -9.70 -9.68 2.17
CA ILE A 27 -10.66 -8.97 1.31
C ILE A 27 -10.13 -7.61 0.90
N THR A 28 -9.51 -6.87 1.83
CA THR A 28 -8.92 -5.57 1.50
C THR A 28 -7.81 -5.72 0.46
N ARG A 29 -6.93 -6.71 0.61
CA ARG A 29 -5.90 -7.04 -0.38
C ARG A 29 -6.51 -7.41 -1.74
N GLU A 30 -7.51 -8.29 -1.76
CA GLU A 30 -8.17 -8.75 -3.00
C GLU A 30 -8.86 -7.61 -3.74
N GLN A 31 -9.55 -6.72 -3.01
CA GLN A 31 -10.16 -5.52 -3.57
C GLN A 31 -9.10 -4.59 -4.19
N GLN A 32 -7.97 -4.38 -3.48
CA GLN A 32 -6.91 -3.52 -4.00
C GLN A 32 -6.21 -4.13 -5.22
N ALA A 33 -5.98 -5.44 -5.21
CA ALA A 33 -5.44 -6.19 -6.34
C ALA A 33 -6.38 -6.12 -7.55
N ALA A 34 -7.69 -6.29 -7.34
CA ALA A 34 -8.69 -6.16 -8.40
C ALA A 34 -8.73 -4.75 -8.98
N LEU A 35 -8.65 -3.70 -8.16
CA LEU A 35 -8.57 -2.33 -8.62
C LEU A 35 -7.35 -2.13 -9.55
N TRP A 36 -6.18 -2.56 -9.11
CA TRP A 36 -4.94 -2.37 -9.88
C TRP A 36 -4.89 -3.19 -11.16
N LYS A 37 -5.49 -4.38 -11.19
CA LYS A 37 -5.61 -5.18 -12.42
C LYS A 37 -6.48 -4.51 -13.49
N ASN A 38 -7.45 -3.70 -13.08
CA ASN A 38 -8.49 -3.19 -13.99
C ASN A 38 -8.45 -1.67 -14.21
N VAL A 39 -7.76 -0.92 -13.35
CA VAL A 39 -7.71 0.55 -13.41
C VAL A 39 -6.30 1.00 -13.80
N PRO A 40 -6.13 1.62 -14.98
CA PRO A 40 -4.84 2.10 -15.42
C PRO A 40 -4.36 3.23 -14.51
N ILE A 41 -3.05 3.21 -14.23
CA ILE A 41 -2.38 4.23 -13.45
C ILE A 41 -1.38 4.92 -14.38
N GLN A 42 -1.51 6.23 -14.53
CA GLN A 42 -0.57 7.00 -15.34
C GLN A 42 0.87 6.80 -14.83
N GLY A 43 1.79 6.58 -15.77
CA GLY A 43 3.21 6.38 -15.47
C GLY A 43 3.56 4.99 -14.94
N ILE A 44 2.60 4.06 -14.87
CA ILE A 44 2.79 2.75 -14.24
C ILE A 44 2.18 1.64 -15.08
N ASN A 45 3.02 0.67 -15.40
CA ASN A 45 2.63 -0.57 -16.04
C ASN A 45 2.83 -1.72 -15.05
N ILE A 46 1.73 -2.37 -14.67
CA ILE A 46 1.76 -3.54 -13.79
C ILE A 46 2.17 -4.75 -14.61
N ILE A 47 3.30 -5.36 -14.24
CA ILE A 47 3.82 -6.58 -14.86
C ILE A 47 3.17 -7.79 -14.21
N GLU A 48 3.20 -7.82 -12.87
CA GLU A 48 2.78 -8.97 -12.08
C GLU A 48 2.23 -8.54 -10.73
N ILE A 49 1.27 -9.30 -10.22
CA ILE A 49 0.72 -9.15 -8.87
C ILE A 49 0.71 -10.53 -8.22
N ASN A 50 1.43 -10.65 -7.12
CA ASN A 50 1.59 -11.85 -6.33
C ASN A 50 1.05 -11.65 -4.91
N GLU A 51 0.28 -12.62 -4.45
CA GLU A 51 -0.30 -12.64 -3.11
C GLU A 51 0.66 -13.34 -2.16
N GLY A 52 1.03 -12.68 -1.07
CA GLY A 52 1.79 -13.31 0.01
C GLY A 52 0.90 -13.98 1.05
N GLU A 53 1.51 -14.83 1.87
CA GLU A 53 0.84 -15.48 3.00
C GLU A 53 0.43 -14.45 4.05
N ILE A 54 -0.81 -14.60 4.55
CA ILE A 54 -1.34 -13.76 5.61
C ILE A 54 -0.62 -14.10 6.91
N TYR A 55 -0.19 -13.09 7.65
CA TYR A 55 0.48 -13.25 8.93
C TYR A 55 -0.17 -12.37 9.99
N THR A 56 -0.04 -12.76 11.26
CA THR A 56 -0.54 -11.98 12.40
C THR A 56 0.61 -11.50 13.28
N VAL A 57 0.41 -10.32 13.86
CA VAL A 57 1.31 -9.73 14.85
C VAL A 57 0.48 -9.21 16.00
N LEU A 58 1.04 -9.24 17.21
CA LEU A 58 0.47 -8.56 18.37
C LEU A 58 0.95 -7.11 18.34
N ASP A 59 0.04 -6.17 18.59
CA ASP A 59 0.43 -4.78 18.82
C ASP A 59 0.86 -4.51 20.27
N GLU A 60 1.08 -3.24 20.57
CA GLU A 60 1.49 -2.78 21.90
C GLU A 60 0.42 -3.03 22.98
N GLU A 61 -0.83 -3.24 22.58
CA GLU A 61 -1.98 -3.52 23.47
C GLU A 61 -2.31 -5.03 23.54
N GLU A 62 -1.42 -5.89 23.00
CA GLU A 62 -1.62 -7.34 22.86
C GLU A 62 -2.81 -7.74 21.97
N GLU A 63 -3.28 -6.84 21.10
CA GLU A 63 -4.33 -7.15 20.13
C GLU A 63 -3.74 -7.82 18.87
N GLU A 64 -4.40 -8.90 18.40
CA GLU A 64 -3.97 -9.60 17.19
C GLU A 64 -4.38 -8.85 15.92
N ILE A 65 -3.38 -8.40 15.16
CA ILE A 65 -3.56 -7.74 13.87
C ILE A 65 -3.11 -8.68 12.76
N ALA A 66 -4.00 -8.91 11.79
CA ALA A 66 -3.64 -9.62 10.57
C ALA A 66 -3.19 -8.67 9.45
N TYR A 67 -2.19 -9.11 8.70
CA TYR A 67 -1.68 -8.46 7.50
C TYR A 67 -1.69 -9.41 6.32
N ALA A 68 -2.23 -8.95 5.18
CA ALA A 68 -2.26 -9.69 3.93
C ALA A 68 -1.31 -9.02 2.91
N PRO A 69 -0.12 -9.59 2.65
CA PRO A 69 0.85 -9.02 1.72
C PRO A 69 0.40 -9.09 0.26
N LEU A 70 0.73 -8.05 -0.48
CA LEU A 70 0.63 -7.96 -1.93
C LEU A 70 1.98 -7.49 -2.49
N ILE A 71 2.56 -8.31 -3.34
CA ILE A 71 3.80 -8.01 -4.05
C ILE A 71 3.40 -7.63 -5.47
N ILE A 72 3.80 -6.44 -5.91
CA ILE A 72 3.55 -5.98 -7.27
C ILE A 72 4.85 -5.62 -7.96
N ASP A 73 5.02 -6.14 -9.17
CA ASP A 73 6.11 -5.77 -10.05
C ASP A 73 5.58 -4.81 -11.11
N VAL A 74 6.26 -3.67 -11.22
CA VAL A 74 5.82 -2.57 -12.07
C VAL A 74 6.99 -2.03 -12.88
N LYS A 75 6.71 -1.65 -14.12
CA LYS A 75 7.54 -0.70 -14.85
C LYS A 75 6.96 0.68 -14.64
N VAL A 76 7.82 1.66 -14.41
CA VAL A 76 7.41 3.05 -14.24
C VAL A 76 8.11 3.94 -15.25
N ASP A 77 7.41 4.97 -15.70
CA ASP A 77 7.97 5.96 -16.63
C ASP A 77 9.01 6.84 -15.92
N SER A 78 8.76 7.15 -14.64
CA SER A 78 9.67 7.89 -13.79
C SER A 78 9.63 7.39 -12.34
N LEU A 79 10.69 7.67 -11.56
CA LEU A 79 10.71 7.34 -10.14
C LEU A 79 9.63 8.09 -9.34
N GLU A 80 9.19 9.25 -9.85
CA GLU A 80 8.15 10.08 -9.23
C GLU A 80 6.79 9.37 -9.19
N ASP A 81 6.51 8.50 -10.17
CA ASP A 81 5.25 7.77 -10.26
C ASP A 81 5.09 6.76 -9.12
N VAL A 82 6.21 6.24 -8.59
CA VAL A 82 6.23 5.28 -7.47
C VAL A 82 5.84 5.92 -6.14
N VAL A 83 6.04 7.24 -5.99
CA VAL A 83 5.81 7.97 -4.72
C VAL A 83 4.41 7.74 -4.16
N ARG A 84 3.39 7.66 -5.02
CA ARG A 84 1.99 7.45 -4.60
C ARG A 84 1.73 6.11 -3.92
N PHE A 85 2.64 5.14 -4.08
CA PHE A 85 2.62 3.87 -3.37
C PHE A 85 3.43 3.98 -2.08
N VAL A 86 4.59 4.63 -2.13
CA VAL A 86 5.51 4.76 -0.99
C VAL A 86 4.88 5.48 0.19
N VAL A 87 4.01 6.47 -0.07
CA VAL A 87 3.33 7.23 1.00
C VAL A 87 2.15 6.49 1.63
N LYS A 88 1.75 5.32 1.12
CA LYS A 88 0.61 4.57 1.67
C LYS A 88 0.98 3.91 2.99
N GLU A 89 0.02 3.84 3.92
CA GLU A 89 0.18 3.12 5.20
C GLU A 89 0.55 1.65 4.98
N GLU A 90 0.03 1.03 3.91
CA GLU A 90 0.29 -0.37 3.58
C GLU A 90 1.71 -0.60 3.04
N PHE A 91 2.43 0.45 2.60
CA PHE A 91 3.76 0.28 2.03
C PHE A 91 4.75 -0.32 3.03
N ARG A 92 5.53 -1.30 2.57
CA ARG A 92 6.57 -1.95 3.40
C ARG A 92 7.94 -1.93 2.77
N ARG A 93 8.02 -2.20 1.46
CA ARG A 93 9.31 -2.32 0.76
C ARG A 93 9.19 -1.93 -0.70
N LEU A 94 10.16 -1.17 -1.17
CA LEU A 94 10.45 -0.97 -2.59
C LEU A 94 11.79 -1.63 -2.90
N GLU A 95 11.86 -2.28 -4.05
CA GLU A 95 13.08 -2.85 -4.60
C GLU A 95 13.17 -2.42 -6.05
N ILE A 96 14.31 -1.85 -6.44
CA ILE A 96 14.59 -1.48 -7.82
C ILE A 96 15.30 -2.68 -8.44
N VAL A 97 14.59 -3.40 -9.31
CA VAL A 97 15.13 -4.59 -9.97
C VAL A 97 16.10 -4.19 -11.09
N GLU A 98 15.73 -3.17 -11.86
CA GLU A 98 16.56 -2.59 -12.91
C GLU A 98 16.29 -1.08 -13.02
N PRO A 99 17.28 -0.30 -13.50
CA PRO A 99 18.66 -0.70 -13.79
C PRO A 99 19.54 -0.75 -12.52
N ASP A 100 20.70 -1.42 -12.60
CA ASP A 100 21.70 -1.50 -11.50
C ASP A 100 22.22 -0.12 -11.03
N ARG A 101 22.18 0.87 -11.92
CA ARG A 101 22.59 2.25 -11.64
C ARG A 101 21.51 3.21 -12.09
N LEU A 102 20.99 3.99 -11.15
CA LEU A 102 20.05 5.06 -11.40
C LEU A 102 20.82 6.39 -11.49
N SER A 103 20.60 7.15 -12.56
CA SER A 103 21.08 8.53 -12.70
C SER A 103 19.88 9.45 -12.79
N LEU A 104 19.77 10.39 -11.84
CA LEU A 104 18.72 11.41 -11.84
C LEU A 104 19.35 12.77 -12.07
N SER A 105 18.79 13.53 -12.98
CA SER A 105 19.09 14.96 -13.13
C SER A 105 18.61 15.73 -11.90
N ARG A 106 19.15 16.94 -11.73
CA ARG A 106 18.70 17.87 -10.69
C ARG A 106 17.18 18.12 -10.75
N GLN A 107 16.62 18.23 -11.95
CA GLN A 107 15.19 18.50 -12.15
C GLN A 107 14.32 17.31 -11.72
N GLU A 108 14.74 16.09 -12.02
CA GLU A 108 14.03 14.86 -11.59
C GLU A 108 14.07 14.71 -10.07
N ILE A 109 15.20 15.06 -9.43
CA ILE A 109 15.28 15.08 -7.96
C ILE A 109 14.33 16.12 -7.38
N GLU A 110 14.32 17.35 -7.91
CA GLU A 110 13.42 18.43 -7.45
C GLU A 110 11.95 18.02 -7.58
N ARG A 111 11.56 17.42 -8.71
CA ARG A 111 10.20 16.92 -8.94
C ARG A 111 9.84 15.74 -8.04
N LEU A 112 10.75 14.79 -7.84
CA LEU A 112 10.55 13.67 -6.92
C LEU A 112 10.28 14.14 -5.49
N LEU A 113 11.09 15.07 -4.99
CA LEU A 113 10.91 15.65 -3.65
C LEU A 113 9.59 16.41 -3.54
N PHE A 114 9.23 17.18 -4.57
CA PHE A 114 7.96 17.91 -4.61
C PHE A 114 6.77 16.95 -4.63
N LYS A 115 6.81 15.90 -5.44
CA LYS A 115 5.77 14.87 -5.53
C LYS A 115 5.62 14.13 -4.20
N PHE A 116 6.74 13.83 -3.53
CA PHE A 116 6.75 13.23 -2.21
C PHE A 116 6.07 14.11 -1.18
N HIS A 117 6.44 15.40 -1.12
CA HIS A 117 5.81 16.37 -0.21
C HIS A 117 4.29 16.43 -0.40
N LEU A 118 3.83 16.56 -1.65
CA LEU A 118 2.40 16.62 -1.95
C LEU A 118 1.68 15.33 -1.56
N SER A 119 2.21 14.18 -1.97
CA SER A 119 1.57 12.88 -1.74
C SER A 119 1.53 12.53 -0.25
N ALA A 120 2.57 12.87 0.52
CA ALA A 120 2.61 12.69 1.96
C ALA A 120 1.59 13.60 2.68
N ARG A 121 1.48 14.87 2.26
CA ARG A 121 0.48 15.79 2.82
C ARG A 121 -0.95 15.32 2.54
N ASP A 122 -1.21 14.85 1.32
CA ASP A 122 -2.53 14.35 0.92
C ASP A 122 -2.90 13.09 1.73
N GLN A 123 -1.92 12.20 1.97
CA GLN A 123 -2.12 11.03 2.83
C GLN A 123 -2.46 11.42 4.27
N VAL A 124 -1.72 12.37 4.87
CA VAL A 124 -2.02 12.88 6.22
C VAL A 124 -3.43 13.45 6.29
N PHE A 125 -3.83 14.21 5.27
CA PHE A 125 -5.19 14.76 5.20
C PHE A 125 -6.27 13.67 5.13
N LEU A 126 -6.03 12.60 4.35
CA LEU A 126 -6.94 11.44 4.27
C LEU A 126 -7.05 10.71 5.61
N GLU A 127 -5.95 10.56 6.35
CA GLU A 127 -5.95 9.94 7.67
C GLU A 127 -6.71 10.80 8.69
N LEU A 128 -6.49 12.11 8.70
CA LEU A 128 -7.26 13.03 9.54
C LEU A 128 -8.76 12.95 9.25
N LYS A 129 -9.14 12.88 7.97
CA LYS A 129 -10.55 12.74 7.58
C LYS A 129 -11.15 11.41 8.06
N LYS A 130 -10.44 10.29 7.90
CA LYS A 130 -10.89 8.97 8.38
C LYS A 130 -11.14 8.93 9.89
N ASN A 131 -10.39 9.71 10.66
CA ASN A 131 -10.52 9.77 12.12
C ASN A 131 -11.66 10.72 12.59
N LEU A 132 -12.27 11.47 11.68
CA LEU A 132 -13.39 12.38 11.96
C LEU A 132 -14.76 11.79 11.60
N GLU A 133 -14.80 10.70 10.82
CA GLU A 133 -16.01 9.95 10.43
C GLU A 133 -16.23 8.72 11.32
#